data_AF-M6W3W8-F1
#
_entry.id   AF-M6W3W8-F1
#
_cell.length_a   1.000
_cell.length_b   1.000
_cell.length_c   1.000
_cell.angle_alpha   90.00
_cell.angle_beta   90.00
_cell.angle_gamma   90.00
#
_symmetry.space_group_name_H-M   'P 1'
#
loop_
_entity.id
_entity.type
_entity.pdbx_description
1 polymer ?
#
loop_
_entity_poly.entity_id
_entity_poly.type
_entity_poly.pdbx_seq_one_letter_code
_entity_poly.pdbx_strand_id
1 'polypeptide(L)'
;MSLFIFPGGADQITRNTPNGQSFNQWAGINIPGPIGDFKQIKETNSNQFAVVKLVNGISVRFGNLSLGASIEAIYGTQKLNQKYCDITGSLKTPRQGYYCESSKKAFSIGGVVGANHTVTDRFRIGYSYQAHSSIPLNGSYQIGLNDPYYYRKSGVSHKFDLPEKHSLGFTYGPENFKIAVDLIHTN
;
A
#
# COMPACT_ATOMS: atom_id res chain seq x y z
N MET A 1 -2.78 1.56 19.02
CA MET A 1 -2.02 0.90 17.94
C MET A 1 -3.03 0.46 16.91
N SER A 2 -2.83 0.84 15.64
CA SER A 2 -3.76 0.53 14.55
C SER A 2 -3.03 -0.24 13.46
N LEU A 3 -3.62 -1.32 12.96
CA LEU A 3 -3.11 -2.15 11.87
C LEU A 3 -4.03 -2.00 10.66
N PHE A 4 -3.44 -1.69 9.50
CA PHE A 4 -4.14 -1.67 8.23
C PHE A 4 -3.48 -2.68 7.29
N ILE A 5 -4.29 -3.54 6.67
CA ILE A 5 -3.85 -4.49 5.64
C ILE A 5 -4.60 -4.14 4.36
N PHE A 6 -3.85 -3.86 3.30
CA PHE A 6 -4.40 -3.55 1.99
C PHE A 6 -4.09 -4.70 1.03
N PRO A 7 -5.05 -5.60 0.77
CA PRO A 7 -4.94 -6.55 -0.32
C PRO A 7 -5.19 -5.82 -1.64
N GLY A 8 -4.29 -6.00 -2.60
CA GLY A 8 -4.45 -5.52 -3.97
C GLY A 8 -3.93 -6.57 -4.94
N GLY A 9 -4.40 -6.55 -6.17
CA GLY A 9 -3.97 -7.53 -7.16
C GLY A 9 -4.94 -7.67 -8.30
N ALA A 10 -4.46 -8.37 -9.31
CA ALA A 10 -5.21 -8.72 -10.50
C ALA A 10 -5.10 -10.23 -10.66
N ASP A 11 -6.21 -10.89 -10.99
CA ASP A 11 -6.20 -12.34 -11.19
C ASP A 11 -6.55 -12.69 -12.62
N GLN A 12 -5.73 -13.56 -13.22
CA GLN A 12 -5.91 -14.12 -14.55
C GLN A 12 -6.17 -13.10 -15.67
N ILE A 13 -5.53 -11.94 -15.61
CA ILE A 13 -5.62 -10.96 -16.70
C ILE A 13 -4.94 -11.54 -17.93
N THR A 14 -5.66 -11.56 -19.05
CA THR A 14 -5.10 -11.99 -20.34
C THR A 14 -4.20 -10.88 -20.88
N ARG A 15 -2.94 -11.23 -21.14
CA ARG A 15 -1.95 -10.34 -21.76
C ARG A 15 -1.32 -11.02 -22.97
N ASN A 16 -0.84 -10.21 -23.91
CA ASN A 16 0.10 -10.72 -24.91
C ASN A 16 1.45 -10.99 -24.23
N THR A 17 2.21 -11.96 -24.73
CA THR A 17 3.60 -12.13 -24.32
C THR A 17 4.36 -10.83 -24.63
N PRO A 18 5.31 -10.40 -23.76
CA PRO A 18 5.97 -9.10 -23.90
C PRO A 18 6.67 -8.88 -25.25
N ASN A 19 7.03 -9.97 -25.94
CA ASN A 19 7.81 -9.97 -27.17
C ASN A 19 6.97 -10.43 -28.39
N GLY A 20 5.67 -10.71 -28.22
CA GLY A 20 4.81 -11.29 -29.26
C GLY A 20 5.18 -12.72 -29.69
N GLN A 21 6.08 -13.38 -28.95
CA GLN A 21 6.48 -14.78 -29.11
C GLN A 21 5.40 -15.74 -28.63
N SER A 22 5.42 -16.99 -29.09
CA SER A 22 4.54 -18.02 -28.52
C SER A 22 4.92 -18.33 -27.07
N PHE A 23 4.00 -18.92 -26.32
CA PHE A 23 4.22 -19.30 -24.93
C PHE A 23 5.46 -20.20 -24.77
N ASN A 24 5.62 -21.19 -25.65
CA ASN A 24 6.79 -22.08 -25.67
C ASN A 24 8.10 -21.30 -25.89
N GLN A 25 8.12 -20.40 -26.87
CA GLN A 25 9.29 -19.59 -27.21
C GLN A 25 9.66 -18.63 -26.07
N TRP A 26 8.67 -17.99 -25.48
CA TRP A 26 8.88 -17.00 -24.41
C TRP A 26 9.25 -17.65 -23.08
N ALA A 27 8.64 -18.78 -22.74
CA ALA A 27 8.88 -19.50 -21.50
C ALA A 27 10.08 -20.47 -21.58
N GLY A 28 10.59 -20.75 -22.78
CA GLY A 28 11.67 -21.72 -22.99
C GLY A 28 11.26 -23.15 -22.64
N ILE A 29 9.99 -23.49 -22.86
CA ILE A 29 9.40 -24.82 -22.59
C ILE A 29 8.82 -25.39 -23.88
N ASN A 30 8.60 -26.70 -23.91
CA ASN A 30 8.04 -27.38 -25.06
C ASN A 30 6.74 -28.09 -24.66
N ILE A 31 5.64 -27.34 -24.64
CA ILE A 31 4.30 -27.89 -24.42
C ILE A 31 3.69 -28.19 -25.79
N PRO A 32 3.35 -29.45 -26.07
CA PRO A 32 2.68 -29.80 -27.32
C PRO A 32 1.25 -29.25 -27.35
N GLY A 33 0.82 -28.83 -28.54
CA GLY A 33 -0.55 -28.38 -28.80
C GLY A 33 -0.75 -26.86 -28.65
N PRO A 34 -1.99 -26.40 -28.84
CA PRO A 34 -2.30 -24.98 -29.07
C PRO A 34 -1.88 -24.09 -27.90
N ILE A 35 -1.88 -24.61 -26.67
CA ILE A 35 -1.45 -23.91 -25.45
C ILE A 35 -0.02 -23.35 -25.58
N GLY A 36 0.90 -24.11 -26.19
CA GLY A 36 2.29 -23.70 -26.41
C GLY A 36 2.48 -22.66 -27.52
N ASP A 37 1.55 -22.62 -28.48
CA ASP A 37 1.61 -21.75 -29.65
C ASP A 37 0.91 -20.39 -29.45
N PHE A 38 0.08 -20.27 -28.41
CA PHE A 38 -0.55 -18.99 -28.07
C PHE A 38 0.47 -17.91 -27.75
N LYS A 39 0.23 -16.71 -28.29
CA LYS A 39 1.00 -15.49 -27.97
C LYS A 39 0.43 -14.75 -26.77
N GLN A 40 -0.48 -15.38 -26.03
CA GLN A 40 -1.19 -14.81 -24.90
C GLN A 40 -0.94 -15.65 -23.65
N ILE A 41 -0.89 -14.97 -22.51
CA ILE A 41 -0.63 -15.51 -21.19
C ILE A 41 -1.62 -14.93 -20.19
N LYS A 42 -1.80 -15.63 -19.08
CA LYS A 42 -2.53 -15.08 -17.93
C LYS A 42 -1.53 -14.53 -16.91
N GLU A 43 -1.76 -13.32 -16.45
CA GLU A 43 -1.03 -12.70 -15.36
C GLU A 43 -1.88 -12.69 -14.09
N THR A 44 -1.31 -13.18 -13.01
CA THR A 44 -1.84 -12.99 -11.66
C THR A 44 -0.82 -12.20 -10.85
N ASN A 45 -1.23 -11.03 -10.37
CA ASN A 45 -0.46 -10.17 -9.48
C ASN A 45 -1.13 -10.12 -8.10
N SER A 46 -0.34 -10.22 -7.04
CA SER A 46 -0.78 -10.02 -5.66
C SER A 46 0.16 -9.03 -4.99
N ASN A 47 -0.43 -8.02 -4.35
CA ASN A 47 0.23 -7.06 -3.51
C ASN A 47 -0.42 -7.11 -2.12
N GLN A 48 0.38 -7.39 -1.11
CA GLN A 48 -0.02 -7.35 0.28
C GLN A 48 0.83 -6.29 0.98
N PHE A 49 0.17 -5.23 1.43
CA PHE A 49 0.81 -4.16 2.18
C PHE A 49 0.20 -4.08 3.57
N ALA A 50 1.04 -3.98 4.59
CA ALA A 50 0.60 -3.80 5.97
C ALA A 50 1.35 -2.64 6.63
N VAL A 51 0.59 -1.76 7.30
CA VAL A 51 1.13 -0.64 8.09
C VAL A 51 0.57 -0.67 9.48
N VAL A 52 1.45 -0.47 10.46
CA VAL A 52 1.11 -0.27 11.85
C VAL A 52 1.52 1.13 12.25
N LYS A 53 0.63 1.84 12.95
CA LYS A 53 0.92 3.14 13.56
C LYS A 53 0.78 3.08 15.08
N LEU A 54 1.79 3.59 15.77
CA LEU A 54 1.76 3.92 17.19
C LEU A 54 1.74 5.45 17.30
N VAL A 55 0.71 6.01 17.94
CA VAL A 55 0.52 7.45 18.04
C VAL A 55 0.53 7.85 19.51
N ASN A 56 1.37 8.82 19.88
CA ASN A 56 1.38 9.44 21.19
C ASN A 56 1.18 10.94 21.02
N GLY A 57 0.18 11.49 21.70
CA GLY A 57 -0.18 12.89 21.57
C GLY A 57 -0.41 13.57 22.90
N ILE A 58 -0.23 14.89 22.89
CA ILE A 58 -0.54 15.79 23.99
C ILE A 58 -1.46 16.90 23.48
N SER A 59 -2.35 17.36 24.33
CA SER A 59 -3.19 18.53 24.05
C SER A 59 -3.28 19.44 25.25
N VAL A 60 -3.33 20.74 25.01
CA VAL A 60 -3.52 21.77 26.02
C VAL A 60 -4.71 22.64 25.64
N ARG A 61 -5.55 22.97 26.63
CA ARG A 61 -6.72 23.83 26.47
C ARG A 61 -6.46 25.20 27.11
N PHE A 62 -6.69 26.24 26.33
CA PHE A 62 -6.62 27.65 26.70
C PHE A 62 -8.01 28.28 26.48
N GLY A 63 -8.86 28.22 27.50
CA GLY A 63 -10.25 28.69 27.43
C GLY A 63 -11.04 27.97 26.33
N ASN A 64 -11.41 28.71 25.28
CA ASN A 64 -12.17 28.18 24.15
C ASN A 64 -11.31 27.57 23.05
N LEU A 65 -9.99 27.72 23.12
CA LEU A 65 -9.04 27.12 22.16
C LEU A 65 -8.37 25.90 22.79
N SER A 66 -8.24 24.82 22.04
CA SER A 66 -7.42 23.65 22.38
C SER A 66 -6.42 23.41 21.26
N LEU A 67 -5.15 23.21 21.62
CA LEU A 67 -4.09 22.86 20.69
C LEU A 67 -3.60 21.45 21.01
N GLY A 68 -3.30 20.66 19.99
CA GLY A 68 -2.81 19.30 20.14
C GLY A 68 -1.71 18.98 19.15
N ALA A 69 -0.79 18.12 19.57
CA ALA A 69 0.25 17.57 18.71
C ALA A 69 0.48 16.10 19.06
N SER A 70 0.79 15.29 18.06
CA SER A 70 1.15 13.90 18.25
C SER A 70 2.31 13.49 17.35
N ILE A 71 3.11 12.56 17.84
CA ILE A 71 4.15 11.86 17.09
C ILE A 71 3.60 10.49 16.70
N GLU A 72 3.81 10.11 15.44
CA GLU A 72 3.46 8.80 14.90
C GLU A 72 4.73 8.00 14.64
N ALA A 73 4.88 6.85 15.28
CA ALA A 73 5.84 5.82 14.88
C ALA A 73 5.15 4.85 13.92
N ILE A 74 5.67 4.77 12.70
CA ILE A 74 5.05 4.06 11.58
C ILE A 74 5.94 2.90 11.17
N TYR A 75 5.33 1.73 11.08
CA TYR A 75 5.98 0.50 10.68
C TYR A 75 5.27 -0.06 9.45
N GLY A 76 6.01 -0.44 8.42
CA GLY A 76 5.44 -0.99 7.18
C GLY A 76 6.15 -2.23 6.68
N THR A 77 5.39 -3.09 5.99
CA THR A 77 5.90 -4.23 5.22
C THR A 77 5.07 -4.43 3.96
N GLN A 78 5.71 -4.93 2.90
CA GLN A 78 5.07 -5.22 1.63
C GLN A 78 5.57 -6.56 1.07
N LYS A 79 4.63 -7.33 0.50
CA LYS A 79 4.91 -8.49 -0.34
C LYS A 79 4.22 -8.28 -1.68
N LEU A 80 5.00 -8.32 -2.77
CA LEU A 80 4.50 -8.20 -4.13
C LEU A 80 4.90 -9.45 -4.90
N ASN A 81 3.94 -10.05 -5.60
CA ASN A 81 4.13 -11.29 -6.31
C ASN A 81 3.44 -11.20 -7.67
N GLN A 82 4.17 -11.47 -8.74
CA GLN A 82 3.63 -11.55 -10.08
C GLN A 82 3.99 -12.89 -10.70
N LYS A 83 2.96 -13.59 -11.14
CA LYS A 83 3.07 -14.90 -11.77
C LYS A 83 2.45 -14.83 -13.15
N TYR A 84 3.08 -15.53 -14.08
CA TYR A 84 2.52 -15.78 -15.38
C TYR A 84 2.13 -17.25 -15.49
N CYS A 85 1.01 -17.49 -16.16
CA CYS A 85 0.52 -18.81 -16.51
C CYS A 85 0.25 -18.87 -18.01
N ASP A 86 0.09 -20.09 -18.52
CA ASP A 86 -0.47 -20.33 -19.84
C ASP A 86 -1.89 -19.72 -19.97
N ILE A 87 -2.43 -19.70 -21.20
CA ILE A 87 -3.74 -19.09 -21.49
C ILE A 87 -4.91 -19.72 -20.71
N THR A 88 -4.79 -21.00 -20.32
CA THR A 88 -5.82 -21.66 -19.50
C THR A 88 -5.73 -21.24 -18.04
N GLY A 89 -4.54 -20.81 -17.58
CA GLY A 89 -4.25 -20.46 -16.18
C GLY A 89 -3.81 -21.65 -15.32
N SER A 90 -3.67 -22.84 -15.93
CA SER A 90 -3.42 -24.10 -15.24
C SER A 90 -1.93 -24.33 -14.97
N LEU A 91 -1.08 -23.91 -15.89
CA LEU A 91 0.35 -24.13 -15.87
C LEU A 91 1.10 -22.82 -15.63
N LYS A 92 1.79 -22.74 -14.48
CA LYS A 92 2.66 -21.61 -14.17
C LYS A 92 3.89 -21.63 -15.07
N THR A 93 4.20 -20.48 -15.65
CA THR A 93 5.38 -20.32 -16.47
C THR A 93 6.63 -20.36 -15.58
N PRO A 94 7.53 -21.34 -15.76
CA PRO A 94 8.80 -21.34 -15.04
C PRO A 94 9.66 -20.18 -15.55
N ARG A 95 10.57 -19.68 -14.70
CA ARG A 95 11.56 -18.62 -15.04
C ARG A 95 10.97 -17.23 -15.36
N GLN A 96 9.66 -17.12 -15.52
CA GLN A 96 8.96 -15.88 -15.84
C GLN A 96 8.12 -15.39 -14.65
N GLY A 97 8.16 -14.08 -14.41
CA GLY A 97 7.51 -13.46 -13.26
C GLY A 97 8.49 -13.15 -12.13
N TYR A 98 7.98 -12.52 -11.09
CA TYR A 98 8.81 -11.99 -10.03
C TYR A 98 8.17 -12.04 -8.66
N TYR A 99 9.02 -12.07 -7.65
CA TYR A 99 8.64 -11.94 -6.26
C TYR A 99 9.48 -10.85 -5.61
N CYS A 100 8.83 -9.80 -5.13
CA CYS A 100 9.42 -8.83 -4.23
C CYS A 100 8.90 -9.10 -2.82
N GLU A 101 9.82 -9.20 -1.86
CA GLU A 101 9.46 -9.15 -0.46
C GLU A 101 10.29 -8.07 0.21
N SER A 102 9.62 -7.13 0.88
CA SER A 102 10.27 -6.22 1.82
C SER A 102 10.77 -7.05 3.00
N SER A 103 11.97 -7.61 2.85
CA SER A 103 12.62 -8.44 3.86
C SER A 103 13.10 -7.62 5.06
N LYS A 104 13.29 -6.30 4.90
CA LYS A 104 13.59 -5.39 6.01
C LYS A 104 12.31 -4.69 6.45
N LYS A 105 12.08 -4.79 7.76
CA LYS A 105 11.11 -4.02 8.53
C LYS A 105 11.36 -2.53 8.28
N ALA A 106 10.38 -1.82 7.73
CA ALA A 106 10.53 -0.41 7.38
C ALA A 106 9.92 0.47 8.46
N PHE A 107 10.67 1.49 8.90
CA PHE A 107 10.26 2.40 9.95
C PHE A 107 10.26 3.84 9.44
N SER A 108 9.26 4.62 9.85
CA SER A 108 9.19 6.05 9.61
C SER A 108 8.55 6.77 10.79
N ILE A 109 8.79 8.07 10.88
CA ILE A 109 8.18 8.95 11.86
C ILE A 109 7.27 9.93 11.12
N GLY A 110 6.09 10.16 11.68
CA GLY A 110 5.16 11.17 11.23
C GLY A 110 4.68 12.01 12.41
N GLY A 111 3.74 12.91 12.14
CA GLY A 111 3.12 13.70 13.18
C GLY A 111 1.80 14.30 12.72
N VAL A 112 1.00 14.65 13.71
CA VAL A 112 -0.26 15.37 13.51
C VAL A 112 -0.27 16.56 14.46
N VAL A 113 -0.66 17.72 13.96
CA VAL A 113 -0.96 18.90 14.78
C VAL A 113 -2.39 19.31 14.53
N GLY A 114 -3.03 19.86 15.55
CA GLY A 114 -4.41 20.30 15.42
C GLY A 114 -4.78 21.39 16.40
N ALA A 115 -5.80 22.14 16.02
CA ALA A 115 -6.44 23.15 16.82
C ALA A 115 -7.95 22.91 16.83
N ASN A 116 -8.60 23.18 17.96
CA ASN A 116 -10.04 23.15 18.10
C ASN A 116 -10.49 24.40 18.82
N HIS A 117 -11.47 25.10 18.29
CA HIS A 117 -12.02 26.31 18.86
C HIS A 117 -13.52 26.16 19.10
N THR A 118 -13.94 26.42 20.34
CA THR A 118 -15.34 26.51 20.73
C THR A 118 -15.83 27.92 20.48
N VAL A 119 -16.60 28.10 19.41
CA VAL A 119 -17.16 29.40 19.01
C VAL A 119 -18.35 29.75 19.90
N THR A 120 -19.21 28.76 20.17
CA THR A 120 -20.33 28.85 21.12
C THR A 120 -20.48 27.53 21.85
N ASP A 121 -21.30 27.48 22.89
CA ASP A 121 -21.59 26.22 23.61
C ASP A 121 -22.13 25.11 22.70
N ARG A 122 -22.69 25.48 21.55
CA ARG A 122 -23.27 24.56 20.56
C ARG A 122 -22.43 24.38 19.31
N PHE A 123 -21.40 25.20 19.07
CA PHE A 123 -20.65 25.20 17.82
C PHE A 123 -19.14 25.14 18.05
N ARG A 124 -18.49 24.18 17.39
CA ARG A 124 -17.03 24.00 17.43
C ARG A 124 -16.47 23.85 16.03
N ILE A 125 -15.27 24.37 15.84
CA ILE A 125 -14.49 24.23 14.62
C ILE A 125 -13.14 23.62 14.98
N GLY A 126 -12.74 22.60 14.23
CA GLY A 126 -11.46 21.93 14.39
C GLY A 126 -10.67 21.95 13.08
N TYR A 127 -9.36 22.11 13.17
CA TYR A 127 -8.46 21.91 12.06
C TYR A 127 -7.34 20.96 12.50
N SER A 128 -6.97 20.02 11.64
CA SER A 128 -5.78 19.20 11.83
C SER A 128 -4.98 19.06 10.55
N TYR A 129 -3.67 18.94 10.73
CA TYR A 129 -2.70 18.68 9.69
C TYR A 129 -1.89 17.45 10.07
N GLN A 130 -1.92 16.44 9.20
CA GLN A 130 -1.06 15.27 9.27
C GLN A 130 0.09 15.44 8.29
N ALA A 131 1.31 15.40 8.80
CA ALA A 131 2.50 15.51 7.99
C ALA A 131 2.69 14.26 7.12
N HIS A 132 3.21 14.48 5.91
CA HIS A 132 3.68 13.43 5.02
C HIS A 132 4.71 12.53 5.74
N SER A 133 4.64 11.22 5.46
CA SER A 133 5.63 10.26 5.97
C SER A 133 5.94 9.19 4.93
N SER A 134 7.23 9.03 4.60
CA SER A 134 7.71 8.03 3.65
C SER A 134 8.23 6.81 4.40
N ILE A 135 7.71 5.63 4.08
CA ILE A 135 8.17 4.35 4.62
C ILE A 135 9.19 3.74 3.62
N PRO A 136 10.47 3.59 3.99
CA PRO A 136 11.49 3.01 3.10
C PRO A 136 11.41 1.48 3.10
N LEU A 137 10.63 0.92 2.18
CA LEU A 137 10.47 -0.51 1.97
C LEU A 137 11.71 -1.07 1.28
N ASN A 138 12.65 -1.55 2.08
CA ASN A 138 13.87 -2.20 1.62
C ASN A 138 13.67 -3.72 1.64
N GLY A 139 13.97 -4.36 0.53
CA GLY A 139 13.69 -5.77 0.35
C GLY A 139 14.65 -6.48 -0.59
N SER A 140 14.23 -7.68 -0.96
CA SER A 140 14.87 -8.46 -2.00
C SER A 140 13.87 -8.76 -3.11
N TYR A 141 14.38 -8.72 -4.33
CA TYR A 141 13.70 -9.08 -5.54
C TYR A 141 14.27 -10.38 -6.09
N GLN A 142 13.41 -11.30 -6.50
CA GLN A 142 13.79 -12.51 -7.22
C GLN A 142 13.00 -12.59 -8.53
N ILE A 143 13.75 -12.72 -9.63
CA ILE A 143 13.22 -13.08 -10.96
C ILE A 143 13.39 -14.58 -11.12
N GLY A 144 12.49 -15.22 -11.85
CA GLY A 144 12.66 -16.61 -12.23
C GLY A 144 12.23 -17.58 -11.14
N LEU A 145 11.04 -17.36 -10.58
CA LEU A 145 10.44 -18.25 -9.60
C LEU A 145 10.39 -19.69 -10.13
N ASN A 146 10.83 -20.64 -9.30
CA ASN A 146 10.95 -22.07 -9.59
C ASN A 146 12.02 -22.47 -10.63
N ASP A 147 13.02 -21.62 -10.92
CA ASP A 147 14.23 -22.02 -11.66
C ASP A 147 15.32 -22.49 -10.68
N PRO A 148 15.69 -23.79 -10.63
CA PRO A 148 16.74 -24.29 -9.75
C PRO A 148 18.13 -23.73 -10.09
N TYR A 149 18.33 -23.17 -11.29
CA TYR A 149 19.58 -22.56 -11.73
C TYR A 149 19.62 -21.04 -11.50
N TYR A 150 18.52 -20.41 -11.06
CA TYR A 150 18.40 -18.96 -10.88
C TYR A 150 17.99 -18.60 -9.44
N TYR A 151 18.96 -18.64 -8.53
CA TYR A 151 18.82 -18.32 -7.09
C TYR A 151 19.26 -16.89 -6.73
N ARG A 152 19.53 -16.04 -7.73
CA ARG A 152 20.03 -14.67 -7.49
C ARG A 152 18.89 -13.79 -6.96
N LYS A 153 19.11 -13.23 -5.76
CA LYS A 153 18.27 -12.19 -5.17
C LYS A 153 18.97 -10.85 -5.28
N SER A 154 18.30 -9.85 -5.83
CA SER A 154 18.80 -8.47 -5.90
C SER A 154 18.17 -7.63 -4.80
N GLY A 155 18.90 -6.68 -4.24
CA GLY A 155 18.32 -5.69 -3.32
C GLY A 155 17.38 -4.76 -4.07
N VAL A 156 16.22 -4.43 -3.48
CA VAL A 156 15.29 -3.43 -3.99
C VAL A 156 14.95 -2.44 -2.88
N SER A 157 14.82 -1.16 -3.23
CA SER A 157 14.38 -0.11 -2.33
C SER A 157 13.23 0.65 -2.99
N HIS A 158 12.11 0.76 -2.30
CA HIS A 158 10.95 1.54 -2.72
C HIS A 158 10.45 2.39 -1.55
N LYS A 159 9.86 3.55 -1.83
CA LYS A 159 9.23 4.38 -0.80
C LYS A 159 7.71 4.22 -0.87
N PHE A 160 7.08 3.95 0.26
CA PHE A 160 5.63 4.04 0.37
C PHE A 160 5.28 5.34 1.08
N ASP A 161 4.69 6.25 0.32
CA ASP A 161 4.36 7.59 0.80
C ASP A 161 2.98 7.58 1.43
N LEU A 162 2.92 7.89 2.72
CA LEU A 162 1.70 8.28 3.38
C LEU A 162 1.50 9.78 3.09
N PRO A 163 0.43 10.12 2.36
CA PRO A 163 0.21 11.49 1.92
C PRO A 163 -0.06 12.41 3.11
N GLU A 164 0.26 13.69 2.92
CA GLU A 164 -0.17 14.72 3.84
C GLU A 164 -1.69 14.87 3.81
N LYS A 165 -2.29 15.23 4.95
CA LYS A 165 -3.73 15.40 5.07
C LYS A 165 -4.09 16.65 5.85
N HIS A 166 -5.09 17.36 5.33
CA HIS A 166 -5.74 18.48 5.99
C HIS A 166 -7.16 18.06 6.34
N SER A 167 -7.56 18.24 7.59
CA SER A 167 -8.94 17.99 8.01
C SER A 167 -9.50 19.26 8.64
N LEU A 168 -10.67 19.69 8.15
CA LEU A 168 -11.43 20.81 8.71
C LEU A 168 -12.79 20.26 9.16
N GLY A 169 -13.03 20.29 10.46
CA GLY A 169 -14.23 19.74 11.08
C GLY A 169 -15.10 20.82 11.69
N PHE A 170 -16.41 20.63 11.59
CA PHE A 170 -17.43 21.46 12.22
C PHE A 170 -18.34 20.58 13.05
N THR A 171 -18.69 21.01 14.25
CA THR A 171 -19.67 20.31 15.10
C THR A 171 -20.72 21.29 15.58
N TYR A 172 -22.01 20.94 15.43
CA TYR A 172 -23.14 21.74 15.88
C TYR A 172 -24.14 20.90 16.67
N GLY A 173 -24.59 21.41 17.82
CA GLY A 173 -25.69 20.84 18.58
C GLY A 173 -25.54 20.99 20.10
N PRO A 174 -26.62 20.71 20.86
CA PRO A 174 -26.58 20.67 22.32
C PRO A 174 -25.64 19.56 22.84
N GLU A 175 -25.34 19.56 24.14
CA GLU A 175 -24.40 18.59 24.73
C GLU A 175 -24.82 17.12 24.54
N ASN A 176 -26.12 16.86 24.56
CA ASN A 176 -26.71 15.52 24.43
C ASN A 176 -26.87 15.04 22.98
N PHE A 177 -26.73 15.92 21.98
CA PHE A 177 -26.84 15.54 20.58
C PHE A 177 -26.06 16.51 19.68
N LYS A 178 -25.07 15.98 18.95
CA LYS A 178 -24.20 16.77 18.07
C LYS A 178 -24.14 16.16 16.69
N ILE A 179 -24.18 17.03 15.69
CA ILE A 179 -23.94 16.69 14.29
C ILE A 179 -22.54 17.20 13.95
N ALA A 180 -21.74 16.38 13.26
CA ALA A 180 -20.41 16.74 12.81
C ALA A 180 -20.28 16.60 11.28
N VAL A 181 -19.53 17.50 10.68
CA VAL A 181 -19.16 17.48 9.25
C VAL A 181 -17.67 17.70 9.16
N ASP A 182 -16.97 16.78 8.49
CA ASP A 182 -15.52 16.86 8.26
C ASP A 182 -15.22 16.97 6.77
N LEU A 183 -14.39 17.93 6.42
CA LEU A 183 -13.81 18.11 5.08
C LEU A 183 -12.36 17.62 5.14
N ILE A 184 -12.04 16.59 4.38
CA ILE A 184 -10.71 15.98 4.37
C ILE A 184 -10.11 16.17 2.98
N HIS A 185 -8.93 16.79 2.93
CA HIS A 185 -8.11 16.91 1.74
C HIS A 185 -6.83 16.10 1.93
N THR A 186 -6.47 15.28 0.94
CA THR A 186 -5.25 14.47 0.91
C THR A 186 -4.48 14.87 -0.35
N ASN A 187 -3.21 15.23 -0.21
CA ASN A 187 -2.33 15.60 -1.33
C ASN A 187 -1.63 14.36 -1.91
#